data_AF-A0AB39PXV9-F1
#
_entry.id   AF-A0AB39PXV9-F1
#
_cell.length_a   1.000
_cell.length_b   1.000
_cell.length_c   1.000
_cell.angle_alpha   90.00
_cell.angle_beta   90.00
_cell.angle_gamma   90.00
#
_symmetry.space_group_name_H-M   'P 1'
#
loop_
_entity.id
_entity.type
_entity.pdbx_description
1 polymer ?
#
loop_
_entity_poly.entity_id
_entity_poly.type
_entity_poly.pdbx_seq_one_letter_code
_entity_poly.pdbx_strand_id
1 'polypeptide(L)'
;MPSYPYVLLSAAVSLDGYLDDTTPERLLLSSPADFDRVDEVRASVDAILIGAGTIRADNPRLLVNSAERRAARVAAGKPEYPLKVTVSASGELDPAANFWHTGGEKIVCTTEKGAQRLRRAPVAADVVVLGAELDWRGLLEHLREVRGVERLMVEGGGTIHTQLLQQGLADEVQLVLAPLFVGDPDAPRLFGPGGYQGGRLRLLETRRIEDVVLMRYEPTAPGTGVLPSAADRHWLALACDLAERCPPSETAFSVGAVVVAADGTELARGYSREGDDPVVHAEEAALAKIAAGDPRLATATVYSSLEPCTRRASRPAPCARLILAAGVRRVVTAWREPDTFVVGADGSGVLAGEGVDVLVLPEYEKRAKAPNGHLLP
;
A
#
# COMPACT_ATOMS: atom_id res chain seq x y z
N MET A 1 -6.10 -14.58 -4.19
CA MET A 1 -6.46 -13.35 -3.45
C MET A 1 -6.06 -12.18 -4.33
N PRO A 2 -6.85 -11.10 -4.38
CA PRO A 2 -6.53 -9.95 -5.23
C PRO A 2 -5.20 -9.34 -4.80
N SER A 3 -4.32 -9.07 -5.76
CA SER A 3 -3.08 -8.34 -5.56
C SER A 3 -3.23 -6.92 -6.11
N TYR A 4 -2.61 -5.96 -5.45
CA TYR A 4 -2.64 -4.55 -5.84
C TYR A 4 -1.22 -4.07 -6.16
N PRO A 5 -1.05 -3.05 -7.03
CA PRO A 5 0.22 -2.35 -7.13
C PRO A 5 0.56 -1.69 -5.78
N TYR A 6 1.83 -1.36 -5.60
CA TYR A 6 2.25 -0.41 -4.58
C TYR A 6 1.79 1.00 -4.99
N VAL A 7 0.92 1.61 -4.19
CA VAL A 7 0.29 2.90 -4.47
C VAL A 7 1.00 4.00 -3.70
N LEU A 8 1.65 4.90 -4.43
CA LEU A 8 2.29 6.10 -3.93
C LEU A 8 1.43 7.32 -4.23
N LEU A 9 0.91 7.99 -3.20
CA LEU A 9 0.31 9.32 -3.35
C LEU A 9 1.43 10.36 -3.35
N SER A 10 1.41 11.28 -4.32
CA SER A 10 2.38 12.37 -4.39
C SER A 10 1.68 13.71 -4.61
N ALA A 11 2.05 14.70 -3.81
CA ALA A 11 1.55 16.06 -3.94
C ALA A 11 2.56 17.09 -3.39
N ALA A 12 2.53 18.29 -3.98
CA ALA A 12 3.04 19.49 -3.34
C ALA A 12 1.86 20.32 -2.84
N VAL A 13 1.98 20.88 -1.65
CA VAL A 13 0.93 21.69 -1.01
C VAL A 13 1.52 22.94 -0.38
N SER A 14 0.69 23.97 -0.22
CA SER A 14 0.98 25.10 0.66
C SER A 14 1.09 24.68 2.14
N LEU A 15 1.58 25.56 3.01
CA LEU A 15 1.67 25.30 4.46
C LEU A 15 0.31 25.02 5.12
N ASP A 16 -0.78 25.52 4.53
CA ASP A 16 -2.17 25.30 4.96
C ASP A 16 -2.91 24.19 4.17
N GLY A 17 -2.19 23.43 3.33
CA GLY A 17 -2.67 22.17 2.75
C GLY A 17 -3.42 22.29 1.41
N TYR A 18 -3.22 23.37 0.66
CA TYR A 18 -3.82 23.61 -0.65
C TYR A 18 -2.93 23.11 -1.79
N LEU A 19 -3.57 22.58 -2.83
CA LEU A 19 -2.94 22.10 -4.07
C LEU A 19 -2.78 23.18 -5.13
N ASP A 20 -3.59 24.23 -5.07
CA ASP A 20 -3.60 25.34 -6.02
C ASP A 20 -4.34 26.54 -5.38
N ASP A 21 -4.39 27.67 -6.08
CA ASP A 21 -5.30 28.78 -5.78
C ASP A 21 -6.59 28.70 -6.62
N THR A 22 -7.40 29.77 -6.64
CA THR A 22 -8.65 29.84 -7.42
C THR A 22 -8.48 30.53 -8.77
N THR A 23 -7.27 30.91 -9.13
CA THR A 23 -6.99 31.61 -10.38
C THR A 23 -6.88 30.61 -11.54
N PRO A 24 -6.97 31.07 -12.79
CA PRO A 24 -6.74 30.20 -13.95
C PRO A 24 -5.27 29.81 -14.14
N GLU A 25 -4.34 30.49 -13.46
CA GLU A 25 -2.91 30.20 -13.56
C GLU A 25 -2.53 29.18 -12.49
N ARG A 26 -1.87 28.11 -12.91
CA ARG A 26 -1.45 27.07 -11.98
C ARG A 26 -0.43 27.62 -10.98
N LEU A 27 -0.70 27.47 -9.69
CA LEU A 27 0.22 27.82 -8.62
C LEU A 27 1.43 26.88 -8.62
N LEU A 28 2.63 27.46 -8.67
CA LEU A 28 3.87 26.71 -8.56
C LEU A 28 4.22 26.50 -7.09
N LEU A 29 3.89 25.31 -6.58
CA LEU A 29 4.21 24.88 -5.20
C LEU A 29 5.57 24.19 -5.08
N SER A 30 6.08 23.63 -6.17
CA SER A 30 7.36 22.91 -6.20
C SER A 30 8.50 23.81 -6.69
N SER A 31 9.69 23.60 -6.13
CA SER A 31 10.94 24.20 -6.63
C SER A 31 11.48 23.41 -7.84
N PRO A 32 12.45 23.95 -8.63
CA PRO A 32 13.08 23.20 -9.72
C PRO A 32 13.69 21.87 -9.29
N ALA A 33 14.35 21.81 -8.12
CA ALA A 33 14.90 20.57 -7.60
C ALA A 33 13.80 19.57 -7.20
N ASP A 34 12.65 20.04 -6.72
CA ASP A 34 11.52 19.14 -6.44
C ASP A 34 10.85 18.64 -7.74
N PHE A 35 10.75 19.47 -8.78
CA PHE A 35 10.27 18.99 -10.09
C PHE A 35 11.18 17.90 -10.68
N ASP A 36 12.50 18.03 -10.52
CA ASP A 36 13.44 16.99 -10.94
C ASP A 36 13.26 15.69 -10.14
N ARG A 37 13.02 15.80 -8.83
CA ARG A 37 12.69 14.64 -7.98
C ARG A 37 11.35 13.99 -8.40
N VAL A 38 10.30 14.77 -8.66
CA VAL A 38 9.02 14.23 -9.16
C VAL A 38 9.25 13.48 -10.47
N ASP A 39 10.09 14.01 -11.36
CA ASP A 39 10.48 13.35 -12.61
C ASP A 39 11.22 12.03 -12.38
N GLU A 40 12.09 11.95 -11.37
CA GLU A 40 12.72 10.72 -10.91
C GLU A 40 11.68 9.70 -10.40
N VAL A 41 10.72 10.14 -9.59
CA VAL A 41 9.65 9.26 -9.08
C VAL A 41 8.81 8.74 -10.24
N ARG A 42 8.40 9.59 -11.18
CA ARG A 42 7.70 9.19 -12.41
C ARG A 42 8.50 8.17 -13.21
N ALA A 43 9.81 8.33 -13.30
CA ALA A 43 10.66 7.36 -13.98
C ALA A 43 10.77 6.02 -13.25
N SER A 44 10.54 5.98 -11.93
CA SER A 44 10.62 4.77 -11.12
C SER A 44 9.35 3.90 -11.13
N VAL A 45 8.20 4.47 -11.51
CA VAL A 45 6.90 3.78 -11.47
C VAL A 45 6.49 3.19 -12.82
N ASP A 46 5.54 2.26 -12.79
CA ASP A 46 5.02 1.61 -14.00
C ASP A 46 3.80 2.35 -14.57
N ALA A 47 3.04 3.02 -13.69
CA ALA A 47 1.90 3.86 -14.09
C ALA A 47 1.80 5.16 -13.27
N ILE A 48 1.23 6.19 -13.87
CA ILE A 48 0.88 7.46 -13.23
C ILE A 48 -0.63 7.71 -13.39
N LEU A 49 -1.31 7.98 -12.30
CA LEU A 49 -2.76 8.22 -12.23
C LEU A 49 -3.09 9.64 -11.82
N ILE A 50 -4.02 10.24 -12.54
CA ILE A 50 -4.68 11.50 -12.17
C ILE A 50 -6.19 11.41 -12.34
N GLY A 51 -6.93 12.27 -11.66
CA GLY A 51 -8.37 12.43 -11.91
C GLY A 51 -8.67 13.28 -13.14
N ALA A 52 -9.84 13.07 -13.73
CA ALA A 52 -10.32 13.92 -14.83
C ALA A 52 -10.47 15.40 -14.43
N GLY A 53 -10.65 15.70 -13.14
CA GLY A 53 -10.61 17.07 -12.62
C GLY A 53 -9.26 17.75 -12.88
N THR A 54 -8.16 17.07 -12.57
CA THR A 54 -6.79 17.54 -12.85
C THR A 54 -6.53 17.73 -14.34
N ILE A 55 -7.09 16.86 -15.20
CA ILE A 55 -6.99 17.06 -16.65
C ILE A 55 -7.67 18.37 -17.09
N ARG A 56 -8.85 18.66 -16.55
CA ARG A 56 -9.60 19.89 -16.88
C ARG A 56 -8.95 21.16 -16.34
N ALA A 57 -8.39 21.10 -15.14
CA ALA A 57 -7.73 22.24 -14.50
C ALA A 57 -6.36 22.53 -15.14
N ASP A 58 -5.50 21.51 -15.25
CA ASP A 58 -4.07 21.73 -15.51
C ASP A 58 -3.65 21.36 -16.94
N ASN A 59 -4.51 20.66 -17.68
CA ASN A 59 -4.24 20.08 -19.00
C ASN A 59 -2.80 19.46 -19.13
N PRO A 60 -2.42 18.54 -18.21
CA PRO A 60 -1.02 18.12 -18.09
C PRO A 60 -0.63 17.10 -19.16
N ARG A 61 0.62 17.18 -19.60
CA ARG A 61 1.23 16.14 -20.46
C ARG A 61 1.54 14.84 -19.70
N LEU A 62 1.82 14.93 -18.40
CA LEU A 62 2.12 13.81 -17.49
C LEU A 62 3.20 12.86 -18.05
N LEU A 63 4.44 13.35 -18.11
CA LEU A 63 5.58 12.67 -18.73
C LEU A 63 6.76 12.54 -17.76
N VAL A 64 7.67 11.63 -18.10
CA VAL A 64 9.07 11.70 -17.68
C VAL A 64 9.78 12.66 -18.64
N ASN A 65 10.20 13.82 -18.15
CA ASN A 65 10.83 14.89 -18.90
C ASN A 65 12.30 14.62 -19.21
N SER A 66 13.05 14.01 -18.28
CA SER A 66 14.47 13.71 -18.50
C SER A 66 14.67 12.63 -19.57
N ALA A 67 15.42 12.95 -20.63
CA ALA A 67 15.77 12.00 -21.67
C ALA A 67 16.65 10.86 -21.15
N GLU A 68 17.53 11.14 -20.20
CA GLU A 68 18.38 10.14 -19.56
C GLU A 68 17.54 9.13 -18.76
N ARG A 69 16.57 9.61 -17.97
CA ARG A 69 15.65 8.74 -17.21
C ARG A 69 14.81 7.87 -18.14
N ARG A 70 14.35 8.42 -19.27
CA ARG A 70 13.65 7.64 -20.31
C ARG A 70 14.55 6.57 -20.93
N ALA A 71 15.79 6.91 -21.28
CA ALA A 71 16.75 5.96 -21.81
C ALA A 71 17.07 4.84 -20.80
N ALA A 72 17.21 5.18 -19.51
CA ALA A 72 17.43 4.20 -18.45
C ALA A 72 16.25 3.22 -18.29
N ARG A 73 15.01 3.70 -18.40
CA ARG A 73 13.81 2.83 -18.42
C ARG A 73 13.85 1.82 -19.56
N VAL A 74 14.14 2.30 -20.77
CA VAL A 74 14.24 1.45 -21.96
C VAL A 74 15.37 0.43 -21.82
N ALA A 75 16.53 0.84 -21.28
CA ALA A 75 17.65 -0.06 -21.01
C ALA A 75 17.30 -1.15 -19.98
N ALA A 76 16.39 -0.86 -19.04
CA ALA A 76 15.85 -1.82 -18.08
C ALA A 76 14.68 -2.67 -18.64
N GLY A 77 14.38 -2.58 -19.93
CA GLY A 77 13.29 -3.32 -20.59
C GLY A 77 11.89 -2.78 -20.31
N LYS A 78 11.77 -1.57 -19.72
CA LYS A 78 10.48 -0.91 -19.48
C LYS A 78 10.10 0.03 -20.63
N PRO A 79 8.81 0.34 -20.83
CA PRO A 79 8.39 1.37 -21.76
C PRO A 79 9.01 2.73 -21.42
N GLU A 80 9.32 3.51 -22.46
CA GLU A 80 9.95 4.85 -22.35
C GLU A 80 9.19 5.76 -21.38
N TYR A 81 7.85 5.69 -21.40
CA TYR A 81 6.97 6.40 -20.49
C TYR A 81 6.17 5.40 -19.64
N PRO A 82 5.87 5.71 -18.37
CA PRO A 82 4.87 4.97 -17.58
C PRO A 82 3.51 4.98 -18.26
N LEU A 83 2.69 3.96 -17.97
CA LEU A 83 1.29 3.92 -18.36
C LEU A 83 0.56 5.13 -17.75
N LYS A 84 -0.22 5.84 -18.58
CA LYS A 84 -1.03 6.96 -18.10
C LYS A 84 -2.44 6.51 -17.79
N VAL A 85 -2.88 6.73 -16.55
CA VAL A 85 -4.21 6.35 -16.08
C VAL A 85 -5.00 7.61 -15.76
N THR A 86 -6.22 7.73 -16.26
CA THR A 86 -7.17 8.73 -15.76
C THR A 86 -8.45 8.09 -15.26
N VAL A 87 -8.99 8.65 -14.19
CA VAL A 87 -10.26 8.19 -13.60
C VAL A 87 -11.35 9.23 -13.82
N SER A 88 -12.50 8.81 -14.35
CA SER A 88 -13.66 9.68 -14.58
C SER A 88 -14.97 8.92 -14.42
N ALA A 89 -15.79 9.27 -13.43
CA ALA A 89 -17.12 8.66 -13.29
C ALA A 89 -18.08 9.08 -14.41
N SER A 90 -17.98 10.32 -14.90
CA SER A 90 -18.89 10.87 -15.92
C SER A 90 -18.48 10.53 -17.36
N GLY A 91 -17.22 10.10 -17.57
CA GLY A 91 -16.63 9.99 -18.90
C GLY A 91 -16.46 11.34 -19.61
N GLU A 92 -16.62 12.47 -18.90
CA GLU A 92 -16.44 13.80 -19.48
C GLU A 92 -14.96 14.17 -19.53
N LEU A 93 -14.39 14.00 -20.72
CA LEU A 93 -12.99 14.23 -21.04
C LEU A 93 -12.92 14.99 -22.37
N ASP A 94 -12.09 16.02 -22.42
CA ASP A 94 -11.82 16.76 -23.66
C ASP A 94 -10.86 15.95 -24.53
N PRO A 95 -11.25 15.53 -25.76
CA PRO A 95 -10.36 14.84 -26.69
C PRO A 95 -9.15 15.66 -27.13
N ALA A 96 -9.20 16.99 -26.99
CA ALA A 96 -8.10 17.88 -27.32
C ALA A 96 -7.06 18.03 -26.18
N ALA A 97 -7.31 17.46 -24.99
CA ALA A 97 -6.38 17.58 -23.87
C ALA A 97 -4.99 17.01 -24.22
N ASN A 98 -3.94 17.73 -23.80
CA ASN A 98 -2.54 17.36 -23.99
C ASN A 98 -2.24 15.93 -23.50
N PHE A 99 -2.99 15.48 -22.50
CA PHE A 99 -2.88 14.14 -21.93
C PHE A 99 -2.94 13.04 -23.01
N TRP A 100 -3.75 13.19 -24.05
CA TRP A 100 -3.93 12.17 -25.09
C TRP A 100 -2.82 12.16 -26.13
N HIS A 101 -2.20 13.32 -26.36
CA HIS A 101 -1.33 13.58 -27.51
C HIS A 101 0.16 13.45 -27.20
N THR A 102 0.52 13.05 -25.97
CA THR A 102 1.92 12.88 -25.53
C THR A 102 2.12 11.58 -24.75
N GLY A 103 3.35 11.09 -24.71
CA GLY A 103 3.74 9.91 -23.91
C GLY A 103 3.29 8.59 -24.55
N GLY A 104 3.25 7.53 -23.73
CA GLY A 104 2.96 6.15 -24.15
C GLY A 104 1.48 5.75 -24.11
N GLU A 105 1.23 4.52 -23.67
CA GLU A 105 -0.11 3.95 -23.50
C GLU A 105 -0.95 4.78 -22.51
N LYS A 106 -2.27 4.84 -22.76
CA LYS A 106 -3.25 5.53 -21.92
C LYS A 106 -4.45 4.66 -21.68
N ILE A 107 -4.96 4.66 -20.45
CA ILE A 107 -6.25 4.09 -20.10
C ILE A 107 -7.15 5.10 -19.39
N VAL A 108 -8.46 4.92 -19.58
CA VAL A 108 -9.54 5.61 -18.86
C VAL A 108 -10.30 4.59 -18.03
N CYS A 109 -10.24 4.72 -16.71
CA CYS A 109 -11.07 3.95 -15.79
C CYS A 109 -12.36 4.73 -15.49
N THR A 110 -13.51 4.13 -15.75
CA THR A 110 -14.82 4.81 -15.73
C THR A 110 -15.94 3.89 -15.25
N THR A 111 -17.08 4.48 -14.91
CA THR A 111 -18.36 3.76 -14.76
C THR A 111 -18.94 3.35 -16.11
N GLU A 112 -19.96 2.50 -16.09
CA GLU A 112 -20.80 2.15 -17.25
C GLU A 112 -21.37 3.39 -17.94
N LYS A 113 -21.87 4.35 -17.17
CA LYS A 113 -22.41 5.61 -17.68
C LYS A 113 -21.34 6.42 -18.42
N GLY A 114 -20.15 6.54 -17.82
CA GLY A 114 -19.05 7.25 -18.47
C GLY A 114 -18.54 6.53 -19.71
N ALA A 115 -18.53 5.20 -19.73
CA ALA A 115 -18.18 4.41 -20.91
C ALA A 115 -19.16 4.66 -22.08
N GLN A 116 -20.46 4.76 -21.80
CA GLN A 116 -21.46 5.12 -22.82
C GLN A 116 -21.20 6.50 -23.42
N ARG A 117 -20.79 7.48 -22.60
CA ARG A 117 -20.41 8.81 -23.07
C ARG A 117 -19.16 8.76 -23.96
N LEU A 118 -18.13 8.05 -23.53
CA LEU A 118 -16.87 7.89 -24.28
C LEU A 118 -17.04 7.16 -25.62
N ARG A 119 -18.04 6.28 -25.76
CA ARG A 119 -18.40 5.71 -27.07
C ARG A 119 -18.91 6.75 -28.07
N ARG A 120 -19.54 7.83 -27.59
CA ARG A 120 -20.08 8.93 -28.41
C ARG A 120 -19.04 10.02 -28.68
N ALA A 121 -18.12 10.22 -27.74
CA ALA A 121 -17.02 11.17 -27.82
C ALA A 121 -15.71 10.47 -27.42
N PRO A 122 -15.12 9.70 -28.35
CA PRO A 122 -13.94 8.88 -28.04
C PRO A 122 -12.71 9.75 -27.77
N VAL A 123 -11.86 9.24 -26.88
CA VAL A 123 -10.51 9.75 -26.62
C VAL A 123 -9.49 8.69 -27.03
N ALA A 124 -8.24 9.09 -27.27
CA ALA A 124 -7.17 8.17 -27.66
C ALA A 124 -6.62 7.37 -26.46
N ALA A 125 -7.44 6.48 -25.91
CA ALA A 125 -7.10 5.63 -24.77
C ALA A 125 -8.02 4.39 -24.70
N ASP A 126 -7.53 3.32 -24.08
CA ASP A 126 -8.36 2.16 -23.75
C ASP A 126 -9.34 2.53 -22.64
N VAL A 127 -10.57 2.00 -22.71
CA VAL A 127 -11.60 2.26 -21.71
C VAL A 127 -11.82 1.01 -20.84
N VAL A 128 -11.60 1.16 -19.53
CA VAL A 128 -11.84 0.14 -18.51
C VAL A 128 -13.10 0.51 -17.74
N VAL A 129 -14.11 -0.37 -17.78
CA VAL A 129 -15.40 -0.18 -17.11
C VAL A 129 -15.40 -0.90 -15.77
N LEU A 130 -15.57 -0.16 -14.68
CA LEU A 130 -15.51 -0.68 -13.30
C LEU A 130 -16.86 -1.11 -12.74
N GLY A 131 -17.96 -0.77 -13.43
CA GLY A 131 -19.33 -1.06 -13.00
C GLY A 131 -20.19 0.21 -12.92
N ALA A 132 -21.27 0.15 -12.12
CA ALA A 132 -22.18 1.28 -11.94
C ALA A 132 -21.51 2.49 -11.26
N GLU A 133 -20.65 2.22 -10.29
CA GLU A 133 -19.86 3.21 -9.53
C GLU A 133 -18.37 2.96 -9.70
N LEU A 134 -17.54 3.92 -9.27
CA LEU A 134 -16.09 3.72 -9.26
C LEU A 134 -15.70 2.72 -8.16
N ASP A 135 -15.09 1.61 -8.56
CA ASP A 135 -14.49 0.63 -7.65
C ASP A 135 -12.96 0.74 -7.69
N TRP A 136 -12.37 1.29 -6.62
CA TRP A 136 -10.92 1.43 -6.51
C TRP A 136 -10.20 0.09 -6.40
N ARG A 137 -10.80 -0.91 -5.75
CA ARG A 137 -10.17 -2.23 -5.62
C ARG A 137 -10.15 -2.94 -6.96
N GLY A 138 -11.27 -2.94 -7.68
CA GLY A 138 -11.35 -3.46 -9.04
C GLY A 138 -10.42 -2.73 -10.02
N LEU A 139 -10.26 -1.41 -9.88
CA LEU A 139 -9.28 -0.64 -10.66
C LEU A 139 -7.84 -1.10 -10.38
N LEU A 140 -7.45 -1.17 -9.11
CA LEU A 140 -6.10 -1.54 -8.70
C LEU A 140 -5.78 -3.00 -9.07
N GLU A 141 -6.75 -3.90 -8.94
CA GLU A 141 -6.65 -5.28 -9.41
C GLU A 141 -6.47 -5.35 -10.93
N HIS A 142 -7.25 -4.57 -11.71
CA HIS A 142 -7.06 -4.50 -13.16
C HIS A 142 -5.66 -4.00 -13.53
N LEU A 143 -5.17 -2.96 -12.86
CA LEU A 143 -3.83 -2.45 -13.09
C LEU A 143 -2.76 -3.51 -12.80
N ARG A 144 -2.90 -4.25 -11.69
CA ARG A 144 -1.94 -5.29 -11.30
C ARG A 144 -1.98 -6.49 -12.25
N GLU A 145 -3.15 -7.08 -12.41
CA GLU A 145 -3.32 -8.40 -13.04
C GLU A 145 -3.39 -8.32 -14.57
N VAL A 146 -3.96 -7.24 -15.13
CA VAL A 146 -4.16 -7.10 -16.58
C VAL A 146 -3.10 -6.23 -17.23
N ARG A 147 -2.68 -5.15 -16.56
CA ARG A 147 -1.67 -4.21 -17.08
C ARG A 147 -0.26 -4.44 -16.52
N GLY A 148 -0.09 -5.36 -15.57
CA GLY A 148 1.22 -5.69 -15.01
C GLY A 148 1.86 -4.54 -14.23
N VAL A 149 1.06 -3.60 -13.71
CA VAL A 149 1.55 -2.46 -12.93
C VAL A 149 1.95 -2.96 -11.55
N GLU A 150 3.23 -2.83 -11.19
CA GLU A 150 3.72 -3.14 -9.85
C GLU A 150 3.75 -1.91 -8.95
N ARG A 151 4.08 -0.74 -9.52
CA ARG A 151 4.15 0.54 -8.81
C ARG A 151 3.30 1.60 -9.50
N LEU A 152 2.37 2.19 -8.75
CA LEU A 152 1.45 3.23 -9.20
C LEU A 152 1.76 4.54 -8.46
N MET A 153 2.03 5.61 -9.19
CA MET A 153 2.05 6.96 -8.63
C MET A 153 0.70 7.64 -8.87
N VAL A 154 0.14 8.28 -7.85
CA VAL A 154 -1.11 9.04 -7.93
C VAL A 154 -0.81 10.50 -7.65
N GLU A 155 -0.85 11.33 -8.69
CA GLU A 155 -0.43 12.73 -8.63
C GLU A 155 -1.55 13.73 -8.40
N GLY A 156 -2.82 13.31 -8.46
CA GLY A 156 -3.87 14.30 -8.27
C GLY A 156 -5.31 13.87 -8.30
N GLY A 157 -6.10 14.89 -7.93
CA GLY A 157 -7.46 14.84 -7.44
C GLY A 157 -7.47 14.68 -5.93
N GLY A 158 -7.68 15.77 -5.17
CA GLY A 158 -7.77 15.67 -3.71
C GLY A 158 -8.85 14.69 -3.24
N THR A 159 -9.94 14.54 -4.02
CA THR A 159 -10.94 13.48 -3.85
C THR A 159 -10.36 12.08 -4.01
N ILE A 160 -9.50 11.84 -5.01
CA ILE A 160 -8.88 10.52 -5.26
C ILE A 160 -7.94 10.16 -4.12
N HIS A 161 -7.06 11.10 -3.72
CA HIS A 161 -6.17 10.90 -2.57
C HIS A 161 -6.96 10.57 -1.30
N THR A 162 -8.05 11.31 -1.05
CA THR A 162 -8.94 11.07 0.10
C THR A 162 -9.56 9.66 0.05
N GLN A 163 -10.08 9.24 -1.09
CA GLN A 163 -10.72 7.94 -1.26
C GLN A 163 -9.73 6.77 -1.08
N LEU A 164 -8.53 6.87 -1.65
CA LEU A 164 -7.51 5.83 -1.54
C LEU A 164 -7.02 5.67 -0.08
N LEU A 165 -6.81 6.78 0.63
CA LEU A 165 -6.43 6.71 2.06
C LEU A 165 -7.53 6.12 2.92
N GLN A 166 -8.78 6.56 2.75
CA GLN A 166 -9.92 6.06 3.53
C GLN A 166 -10.18 4.57 3.34
N GLN A 167 -9.89 4.04 2.15
CA GLN A 167 -10.06 2.63 1.84
C GLN A 167 -8.83 1.78 2.20
N GLY A 168 -7.77 2.38 2.75
CA GLY A 168 -6.53 1.71 3.13
C GLY A 168 -5.74 1.20 1.91
N LEU A 169 -5.82 1.90 0.79
CA LEU A 169 -5.25 1.53 -0.51
C LEU A 169 -4.00 2.32 -0.92
N ALA A 170 -3.52 3.24 -0.07
CA ALA A 170 -2.32 4.02 -0.31
C ALA A 170 -1.16 3.51 0.57
N ASP A 171 -0.10 3.00 -0.04
CA ASP A 171 1.08 2.44 0.65
C ASP A 171 2.07 3.51 1.11
N GLU A 172 2.20 4.60 0.36
CA GLU A 172 3.07 5.72 0.73
C GLU A 172 2.42 7.05 0.36
N VAL A 173 2.70 8.07 1.17
CA VAL A 173 2.36 9.46 0.88
C VAL A 173 3.64 10.29 0.85
N GLN A 174 3.95 10.88 -0.28
CA GLN A 174 5.01 11.87 -0.47
C GLN A 174 4.40 13.26 -0.56
N LEU A 175 4.63 14.07 0.49
CA LEU A 175 4.13 15.44 0.58
C LEU A 175 5.29 16.42 0.56
N VAL A 176 5.19 17.41 -0.32
CA VAL A 176 6.11 18.55 -0.35
C VAL A 176 5.37 19.77 0.19
N LEU A 177 5.95 20.45 1.18
CA LEU A 177 5.43 21.71 1.70
C LEU A 177 6.16 22.89 1.07
N ALA A 178 5.40 23.72 0.36
CA ALA A 178 5.82 25.00 -0.19
C ALA A 178 5.77 26.08 0.90
N PRO A 179 6.72 27.04 0.96
CA PRO A 179 6.78 28.05 2.01
C PRO A 179 5.79 29.22 1.79
N LEU A 180 4.53 28.93 1.49
CA LEU A 180 3.47 29.90 1.26
C LEU A 180 2.12 29.44 1.85
N PHE A 181 1.19 30.38 2.00
CA PHE A 181 -0.20 30.13 2.38
C PHE A 181 -1.13 30.51 1.23
N VAL A 182 -2.19 29.74 1.01
CA VAL A 182 -3.25 30.09 0.04
C VAL A 182 -4.40 30.80 0.75
N GLY A 183 -4.89 30.23 1.85
CA GLY A 183 -5.88 30.87 2.74
C GLY A 183 -7.29 31.04 2.16
N ASP A 184 -7.54 30.64 0.92
CA ASP A 184 -8.85 30.73 0.27
C ASP A 184 -9.68 29.47 0.55
N PRO A 185 -10.86 29.55 1.20
CA PRO A 185 -11.69 28.37 1.49
C PRO A 185 -12.18 27.62 0.24
N ASP A 186 -12.27 28.28 -0.92
CA ASP A 186 -12.75 27.70 -2.18
C ASP A 186 -11.61 27.09 -3.02
N ALA A 187 -10.35 27.32 -2.64
CA ALA A 187 -9.20 26.73 -3.31
C ALA A 187 -9.11 25.20 -3.10
N PRO A 188 -8.56 24.45 -4.07
CA PRO A 188 -8.51 23.00 -3.99
C PRO A 188 -7.57 22.54 -2.88
N ARG A 189 -8.09 21.77 -1.92
CA ARG A 189 -7.31 21.14 -0.85
C ARG A 189 -6.82 19.75 -1.22
N LEU A 190 -5.70 19.34 -0.63
CA LEU A 190 -5.15 18.00 -0.79
C LEU A 190 -6.15 16.92 -0.38
N PHE A 191 -6.85 17.13 0.73
CA PHE A 191 -7.88 16.23 1.20
C PHE A 191 -9.23 16.93 1.18
N GLY A 192 -10.19 16.28 0.55
CA GLY A 192 -11.58 16.72 0.48
C GLY A 192 -12.37 16.29 1.72
N PRO A 193 -13.72 16.45 1.68
CA PRO A 193 -14.58 15.97 2.76
C PRO A 193 -14.43 14.46 2.95
N GLY A 194 -14.34 14.04 4.21
CA GLY A 194 -14.04 12.65 4.54
C GLY A 194 -14.09 12.34 6.04
N GLY A 195 -14.23 11.05 6.37
CA GLY A 195 -14.04 10.56 7.73
C GLY A 195 -12.57 10.61 8.15
N TYR A 196 -12.34 10.55 9.47
CA TYR A 196 -11.00 10.43 10.04
C TYR A 196 -10.33 9.15 9.50
N GLN A 197 -9.11 9.29 8.96
CA GLN A 197 -8.34 8.13 8.50
C GLN A 197 -8.00 7.21 9.69
N GLY A 198 -7.93 5.90 9.46
CA GLY A 198 -7.57 4.96 10.53
C GLY A 198 -6.15 5.23 11.05
N GLY A 199 -6.03 5.48 12.36
CA GLY A 199 -4.73 5.56 13.05
C GLY A 199 -3.84 6.73 12.65
N ARG A 200 -2.53 6.59 12.92
CA ARG A 200 -1.49 7.56 12.53
C ARG A 200 -0.74 7.05 11.31
N LEU A 201 -0.09 7.96 10.59
CA LEU A 201 0.93 7.61 9.62
C LEU A 201 2.31 7.60 10.31
N ARG A 202 3.19 6.70 9.86
CA ARG A 202 4.59 6.66 10.28
C ARG A 202 5.42 7.52 9.34
N LEU A 203 6.21 8.43 9.90
CA LEU A 203 7.17 9.24 9.16
C LEU A 203 8.38 8.37 8.74
N LEU A 204 8.65 8.31 7.45
CA LEU A 204 9.76 7.58 6.84
C LEU A 204 10.97 8.48 6.59
N GLU A 205 10.73 9.70 6.13
CA GLU A 205 11.78 10.65 5.75
C GLU A 205 11.28 12.09 5.91
N THR A 206 12.17 12.97 6.34
CA THR A 206 12.03 14.42 6.19
C THR A 206 13.28 14.95 5.52
N ARG A 207 13.12 15.67 4.42
CA ARG A 207 14.25 16.22 3.68
C ARG A 207 13.93 17.59 3.13
N ARG A 208 14.81 18.55 3.41
CA ARG A 208 14.78 19.86 2.76
C ARG A 208 15.24 19.72 1.31
N ILE A 209 14.51 20.33 0.39
CA ILE A 209 14.84 20.44 -1.03
C ILE A 209 14.76 21.92 -1.37
N GLU A 210 15.90 22.59 -1.53
CA GLU A 210 15.95 24.05 -1.71
C GLU A 210 15.20 24.80 -0.59
N ASP A 211 14.04 25.38 -0.90
CA ASP A 211 13.15 26.11 0.01
C ASP A 211 11.88 25.34 0.41
N VAL A 212 11.67 24.12 -0.12
CA VAL A 212 10.55 23.24 0.22
C VAL A 212 10.98 22.08 1.14
N VAL A 213 10.01 21.44 1.79
CA VAL A 213 10.24 20.27 2.66
C VAL A 213 9.48 19.07 2.14
N LEU A 214 10.21 18.01 1.76
CA LEU A 214 9.66 16.69 1.49
C LEU A 214 9.45 15.94 2.81
N MET A 215 8.28 15.32 2.94
CA MET A 215 7.96 14.35 3.97
C MET A 215 7.38 13.09 3.33
N ARG A 216 7.84 11.93 3.81
CA ARG A 216 7.36 10.62 3.35
C ARG A 216 6.70 9.90 4.49
N TYR A 217 5.53 9.32 4.23
CA TYR A 217 4.74 8.64 5.24
C TYR A 217 4.22 7.30 4.72
N GLU A 218 4.01 6.35 5.62
CA GLU A 218 3.28 5.10 5.36
C GLU A 218 2.16 4.91 6.41
N PRO A 219 1.03 4.28 6.06
CA PRO A 219 -0.02 3.99 7.02
C PRO A 219 0.36 2.84 7.95
N THR A 220 -0.08 2.91 9.21
CA THR A 220 0.16 1.85 10.19
C THR A 220 -1.10 1.18 10.70
N ALA A 221 -2.29 1.73 10.47
CA ALA A 221 -3.54 1.11 10.91
C ALA A 221 -3.90 -0.11 10.06
N PRO A 222 -4.00 -1.32 10.65
CA PRO A 222 -4.43 -2.51 9.94
C PRO A 222 -5.81 -2.36 9.29
N GLY A 223 -6.01 -3.03 8.17
CA GLY A 223 -7.34 -3.22 7.59
C GLY A 223 -8.23 -4.14 8.42
N THR A 224 -9.47 -4.27 7.98
CA THR A 224 -10.46 -5.21 8.53
C THR A 224 -10.78 -6.30 7.51
N GLY A 225 -11.18 -7.49 7.97
CA GLY A 225 -11.55 -8.57 7.07
C GLY A 225 -10.35 -9.24 6.38
N VAL A 226 -10.68 -9.98 5.33
CA VAL A 226 -9.73 -10.79 4.53
C VAL A 226 -9.10 -10.05 3.35
N LEU A 227 -9.36 -8.75 3.20
CA LEU A 227 -8.74 -7.95 2.13
C LEU A 227 -7.42 -7.34 2.62
N PRO A 228 -6.41 -7.25 1.74
CA PRO A 228 -5.20 -6.55 2.06
C PRO A 228 -5.45 -5.04 2.18
N SER A 229 -4.73 -4.46 3.14
CA SER A 229 -4.55 -3.03 3.32
C SER A 229 -3.08 -2.68 3.19
N ALA A 230 -2.81 -1.42 2.90
CA ALA A 230 -1.44 -0.94 2.71
C ALA A 230 -0.57 -1.10 3.98
N ALA A 231 -1.16 -0.95 5.17
CA ALA A 231 -0.46 -1.18 6.44
C ALA A 231 -0.05 -2.65 6.65
N ASP A 232 -0.75 -3.61 6.03
CA ASP A 232 -0.40 -5.02 6.19
C ASP A 232 0.98 -5.34 5.60
N ARG A 233 1.34 -4.65 4.51
CA ARG A 233 2.68 -4.74 3.89
C ARG A 233 3.77 -4.29 4.86
N HIS A 234 3.53 -3.20 5.58
CA HIS A 234 4.46 -2.66 6.57
C HIS A 234 4.72 -3.68 7.70
N TRP A 235 3.66 -4.15 8.33
CA TRP A 235 3.79 -5.01 9.51
C TRP A 235 4.29 -6.41 9.17
N LEU A 236 3.88 -6.95 8.02
CA LEU A 236 4.40 -8.24 7.58
C LEU A 236 5.86 -8.16 7.16
N ALA A 237 6.30 -7.05 6.56
CA ALA A 237 7.73 -6.79 6.33
C ALA A 237 8.52 -6.84 7.64
N LEU A 238 8.02 -6.17 8.69
CA LEU A 238 8.65 -6.17 10.01
C LEU A 238 8.66 -7.57 10.65
N ALA A 239 7.59 -8.36 10.49
CA ALA A 239 7.57 -9.74 10.95
C ALA A 239 8.65 -10.58 10.25
N CYS A 240 8.86 -10.41 8.94
CA CYS A 240 9.97 -11.06 8.23
C CYS A 240 11.35 -10.59 8.73
N ASP A 241 11.54 -9.29 9.02
CA ASP A 241 12.80 -8.78 9.58
C ASP A 241 13.11 -9.37 10.96
N LEU A 242 12.08 -9.63 11.76
CA LEU A 242 12.23 -10.30 13.05
C LEU A 242 12.65 -11.76 12.89
N ALA A 243 12.20 -12.45 11.83
CA ALA A 243 12.62 -13.81 11.54
C ALA A 243 14.14 -13.91 11.28
N GLU A 244 14.75 -12.89 10.67
CA GLU A 244 16.21 -12.83 10.44
C GLU A 244 17.03 -12.73 11.74
N ARG A 245 16.39 -12.33 12.85
CA ARG A 245 17.04 -12.22 14.17
C ARG A 245 17.03 -13.51 14.97
N CYS A 246 16.37 -14.56 14.48
CA CYS A 246 16.28 -15.82 15.19
C CYS A 246 17.65 -16.51 15.28
N PRO A 247 18.04 -17.04 16.45
CA PRO A 247 19.13 -18.00 16.54
C PRO A 247 18.92 -19.15 15.53
N PRO A 248 19.97 -19.69 14.88
CA PRO A 248 19.82 -20.78 13.92
C PRO A 248 19.29 -22.06 14.59
N SER A 249 18.60 -22.90 13.82
CA SER A 249 18.08 -24.19 14.27
C SER A 249 17.94 -25.14 13.08
N GLU A 250 18.25 -26.42 13.29
CA GLU A 250 18.05 -27.51 12.32
C GLU A 250 16.67 -28.18 12.46
N THR A 251 15.93 -27.85 13.51
CA THR A 251 14.70 -28.57 13.91
C THR A 251 13.49 -27.65 14.08
N ALA A 252 13.64 -26.35 13.80
CA ALA A 252 12.57 -25.38 13.90
C ALA A 252 12.78 -24.20 12.96
N PHE A 253 11.69 -23.70 12.39
CA PHE A 253 11.72 -22.48 11.58
C PHE A 253 12.06 -21.23 12.43
N SER A 254 12.77 -20.30 11.79
CA SER A 254 12.93 -18.90 12.18
C SER A 254 11.70 -18.12 11.74
N VAL A 255 10.93 -17.64 12.71
CA VAL A 255 9.66 -16.93 12.51
C VAL A 255 9.72 -15.62 13.29
N GLY A 256 9.11 -14.57 12.74
CA GLY A 256 8.87 -13.32 13.45
C GLY A 256 7.39 -12.99 13.47
N ALA A 257 6.96 -12.29 14.52
CA ALA A 257 5.57 -11.91 14.71
C ALA A 257 5.43 -10.51 15.33
N VAL A 258 4.36 -9.82 14.96
CA VAL A 258 3.99 -8.50 15.48
C VAL A 258 2.49 -8.47 15.78
N VAL A 259 2.11 -7.93 16.94
CA VAL A 259 0.71 -7.72 17.32
C VAL A 259 0.41 -6.23 17.30
N VAL A 260 -0.58 -5.82 16.52
CA VAL A 260 -0.87 -4.41 16.23
C VAL A 260 -2.33 -4.10 16.54
N ALA A 261 -2.59 -3.02 17.27
CA ALA A 261 -3.93 -2.53 17.55
C ALA A 261 -4.58 -1.91 16.30
N ALA A 262 -5.90 -1.75 16.33
CA ALA A 262 -6.67 -1.19 15.22
C ALA A 262 -6.28 0.25 14.83
N ASP A 263 -5.69 1.02 15.76
CA ASP A 263 -5.18 2.39 15.50
C ASP A 263 -3.76 2.42 14.93
N GLY A 264 -3.17 1.25 14.67
CA GLY A 264 -1.80 1.12 14.17
C GLY A 264 -0.72 1.23 15.24
N THR A 265 -1.09 1.19 16.53
CA THR A 265 -0.12 1.06 17.62
C THR A 265 0.41 -0.36 17.70
N GLU A 266 1.73 -0.52 17.66
CA GLU A 266 2.35 -1.80 17.95
C GLU A 266 2.19 -2.13 19.45
N LEU A 267 1.56 -3.28 19.74
CA LEU A 267 1.37 -3.75 21.11
C LEU A 267 2.58 -4.54 21.60
N ALA A 268 3.08 -5.44 20.76
CA ALA A 268 4.28 -6.23 21.02
C ALA A 268 4.80 -6.85 19.73
N ARG A 269 6.05 -7.32 19.80
CA ARG A 269 6.69 -8.12 18.76
C ARG A 269 7.45 -9.27 19.38
N GLY A 270 7.72 -10.32 18.61
CA GLY A 270 8.47 -11.49 19.04
C GLY A 270 9.12 -12.19 17.85
N TYR A 271 10.09 -13.05 18.14
CA TYR A 271 10.70 -13.95 17.16
C TYR A 271 10.99 -15.31 17.80
N SER A 272 11.13 -16.35 16.99
CA SER A 272 11.43 -17.68 17.49
C SER A 272 12.74 -17.69 18.27
N ARG A 273 12.76 -18.40 19.40
CA ARG A 273 13.94 -18.53 20.27
C ARG A 273 14.43 -17.21 20.89
N GLU A 274 13.51 -16.29 21.11
CA GLU A 274 13.80 -15.03 21.79
C GLU A 274 14.08 -15.23 23.30
N GLY A 275 15.07 -14.52 23.84
CA GLY A 275 15.30 -14.44 25.30
C GLY A 275 15.73 -15.75 25.95
N ASP A 276 16.66 -16.49 25.33
CA ASP A 276 17.21 -17.76 25.81
C ASP A 276 16.20 -18.91 25.98
N ASP A 277 14.95 -18.76 25.52
CA ASP A 277 13.99 -19.87 25.45
C ASP A 277 14.11 -20.59 24.09
N PRO A 278 14.78 -21.76 23.99
CA PRO A 278 15.03 -22.42 22.72
C PRO A 278 13.77 -22.99 22.05
N VAL A 279 12.61 -22.94 22.71
CA VAL A 279 11.37 -23.52 22.20
C VAL A 279 10.22 -22.53 22.07
N VAL A 280 10.42 -21.25 22.41
CA VAL A 280 9.40 -20.22 22.23
C VAL A 280 9.19 -19.93 20.74
N HIS A 281 7.92 -19.85 20.34
CA HIS A 281 7.54 -19.42 19.00
C HIS A 281 7.33 -17.90 18.96
N ALA A 282 7.41 -17.31 17.78
CA ALA A 282 7.32 -15.87 17.61
C ALA A 282 5.99 -15.28 18.13
N GLU A 283 4.86 -15.89 17.79
CA GLU A 283 3.52 -15.45 18.19
C GLU A 283 3.34 -15.57 19.71
N GLU A 284 3.85 -16.63 20.31
CA GLU A 284 3.86 -16.83 21.77
C GLU A 284 4.70 -15.75 22.46
N ALA A 285 5.92 -15.50 21.98
CA ALA A 285 6.81 -14.50 22.52
C ALA A 285 6.21 -13.08 22.43
N ALA A 286 5.53 -12.76 21.33
CA ALA A 286 4.86 -11.48 21.15
C ALA A 286 3.65 -11.34 22.11
N LEU A 287 2.76 -12.33 22.14
CA LEU A 287 1.55 -12.28 22.98
C LEU A 287 1.88 -12.27 24.48
N ALA A 288 2.92 -12.98 24.92
CA ALA A 288 3.32 -13.02 26.33
C ALA A 288 3.78 -11.66 26.89
N LYS A 289 4.15 -10.71 26.03
CA LYS A 289 4.55 -9.35 26.42
C LYS A 289 3.36 -8.40 26.60
N ILE A 290 2.17 -8.82 26.20
CA ILE A 290 0.94 -8.02 26.30
C ILE A 290 0.22 -8.40 27.59
N ALA A 291 -0.28 -7.41 28.32
CA ALA A 291 -1.03 -7.65 29.54
C ALA A 291 -2.27 -8.52 29.25
N ALA A 292 -2.50 -9.53 30.09
CA ALA A 292 -3.69 -10.36 29.99
C ALA A 292 -4.96 -9.50 30.10
N GLY A 293 -5.87 -9.64 29.13
CA GLY A 293 -7.11 -8.85 29.08
C GLY A 293 -6.95 -7.44 28.51
N ASP A 294 -5.84 -7.11 27.84
CA ASP A 294 -5.73 -5.85 27.10
C ASP A 294 -6.90 -5.69 26.12
N PRO A 295 -7.77 -4.67 26.27
CA PRO A 295 -8.98 -4.54 25.48
C PRO A 295 -8.70 -4.33 23.99
N ARG A 296 -7.48 -3.91 23.62
CA ARG A 296 -7.08 -3.69 22.23
C ARG A 296 -6.92 -4.99 21.45
N LEU A 297 -6.71 -6.13 22.11
CA LEU A 297 -6.52 -7.43 21.46
C LEU A 297 -7.75 -7.89 20.68
N ALA A 298 -8.96 -7.53 21.12
CA ALA A 298 -10.21 -7.91 20.47
C ALA A 298 -10.34 -7.40 19.03
N THR A 299 -9.64 -6.30 18.71
CA THR A 299 -9.59 -5.68 17.38
C THR A 299 -8.17 -5.65 16.81
N ALA A 300 -7.23 -6.35 17.44
CA ALA A 300 -5.85 -6.39 16.99
C ALA A 300 -5.68 -7.32 15.78
N THR A 301 -4.60 -7.09 15.04
CA THR A 301 -4.10 -7.98 14.00
C THR A 301 -2.78 -8.60 14.44
N VAL A 302 -2.62 -9.91 14.23
CA VAL A 302 -1.32 -10.59 14.34
C VAL A 302 -0.72 -10.75 12.96
N TYR A 303 0.48 -10.25 12.77
CA TYR A 303 1.30 -10.47 11.58
C TYR A 303 2.34 -11.52 11.92
N SER A 304 2.44 -12.60 11.12
CA SER A 304 3.45 -13.65 11.31
C SER A 304 4.13 -14.00 10.00
N SER A 305 5.45 -14.16 10.00
CA SER A 305 6.19 -14.53 8.78
C SER A 305 5.87 -15.95 8.30
N LEU A 306 5.34 -16.82 9.18
CA LEU A 306 4.92 -18.18 8.88
C LEU A 306 3.51 -18.42 9.43
N GLU A 307 2.77 -19.35 8.83
CA GLU A 307 1.48 -19.79 9.35
C GLU A 307 1.57 -20.23 10.83
N PRO A 308 0.67 -19.74 11.71
CA PRO A 308 0.67 -20.15 13.11
C PRO A 308 0.39 -21.65 13.27
N CYS A 309 1.29 -22.36 13.94
CA CYS A 309 1.17 -23.81 14.09
C CYS A 309 -0.14 -24.25 14.79
N THR A 310 -0.63 -25.45 14.46
CA THR A 310 -1.76 -26.13 15.12
C THR A 310 -1.34 -27.27 16.05
N ARG A 311 -0.09 -27.71 15.91
CA ARG A 311 0.52 -28.76 16.73
C ARG A 311 1.96 -28.38 17.00
N ARG A 312 2.43 -28.64 18.21
CA ARG A 312 3.86 -28.57 18.55
C ARG A 312 4.17 -29.47 19.73
N ALA A 313 5.37 -30.06 19.74
CA ALA A 313 5.79 -30.96 20.81
C ALA A 313 6.33 -30.21 22.04
N SER A 314 6.83 -28.98 21.85
CA SER A 314 7.56 -28.23 22.88
C SER A 314 6.70 -27.73 24.04
N ARG A 315 5.41 -27.49 23.80
CA ARG A 315 4.50 -26.80 24.73
C ARG A 315 3.05 -27.26 24.50
N PRO A 316 2.17 -27.18 25.52
CA PRO A 316 0.83 -27.77 25.45
C PRO A 316 -0.14 -27.03 24.50
N ALA A 317 -0.01 -25.71 24.36
CA ALA A 317 -0.85 -24.91 23.47
C ALA A 317 -0.08 -24.52 22.20
N PRO A 318 -0.63 -24.75 20.99
CA PRO A 318 -0.07 -24.29 19.72
C PRO A 318 -0.41 -22.81 19.48
N CYS A 319 0.30 -22.15 18.56
CA CYS A 319 0.19 -20.70 18.34
C CYS A 319 -1.22 -20.28 17.91
N ALA A 320 -1.88 -21.05 17.04
CA ALA A 320 -3.26 -20.77 16.65
C ALA A 320 -4.23 -20.70 17.86
N ARG A 321 -4.03 -21.56 18.87
CA ARG A 321 -4.85 -21.54 20.10
C ARG A 321 -4.49 -20.38 21.02
N LEU A 322 -3.23 -19.98 21.08
CA LEU A 322 -2.80 -18.79 21.84
C LEU A 322 -3.42 -17.51 21.27
N ILE A 323 -3.45 -17.37 19.94
CA ILE A 323 -4.09 -16.24 19.23
C ILE A 323 -5.60 -16.20 19.55
N LEU A 324 -6.29 -17.34 19.45
CA LEU A 324 -7.73 -17.42 19.76
C LEU A 324 -8.03 -17.06 21.22
N ALA A 325 -7.23 -17.59 22.15
CA ALA A 325 -7.36 -17.32 23.59
C ALA A 325 -7.09 -15.85 23.94
N ALA A 326 -6.18 -15.19 23.22
CA ALA A 326 -5.91 -13.76 23.36
C ALA A 326 -7.07 -12.87 22.87
N GLY A 327 -8.04 -13.43 22.13
CA GLY A 327 -9.18 -12.68 21.59
C GLY A 327 -8.92 -12.00 20.25
N VAL A 328 -7.76 -12.25 19.62
CA VAL A 328 -7.42 -11.70 18.30
C VAL A 328 -8.35 -12.29 17.23
N ARG A 329 -8.76 -11.46 16.26
CA ARG A 329 -9.71 -11.84 15.19
C ARG A 329 -9.20 -11.63 13.77
N ARG A 330 -7.97 -11.16 13.60
CA ARG A 330 -7.33 -11.04 12.28
C ARG A 330 -5.88 -11.49 12.33
N VAL A 331 -5.49 -12.31 11.37
CA VAL A 331 -4.12 -12.84 11.23
C VAL A 331 -3.67 -12.67 9.78
N VAL A 332 -2.47 -12.12 9.60
CA VAL A 332 -1.85 -11.92 8.29
C VAL A 332 -0.53 -12.67 8.24
N THR A 333 -0.32 -13.51 7.23
CA THR A 333 0.87 -14.35 7.09
C THR A 333 1.56 -14.21 5.74
N ALA A 334 2.87 -14.48 5.69
CA ALA A 334 3.65 -14.44 4.45
C ALA A 334 3.78 -15.81 3.79
N TRP A 335 3.91 -16.87 4.58
CA TRP A 335 4.26 -18.21 4.11
C TRP A 335 3.40 -19.26 4.83
N ARG A 336 2.79 -20.17 4.07
CA ARG A 336 2.10 -21.34 4.63
C ARG A 336 3.11 -22.38 5.09
N GLU A 337 2.85 -23.01 6.23
CA GLU A 337 3.78 -24.00 6.80
C GLU A 337 3.93 -25.19 5.84
N PRO A 338 5.16 -25.52 5.38
CA PRO A 338 5.40 -26.69 4.55
C PRO A 338 5.42 -27.98 5.38
N ASP A 339 5.31 -29.13 4.71
CA ASP A 339 5.38 -30.47 5.33
C ASP A 339 6.80 -30.86 5.85
N THR A 340 7.66 -29.90 6.17
CA THR A 340 9.04 -30.15 6.63
C THR A 340 9.08 -30.76 8.03
N PHE A 341 8.28 -30.24 8.96
CA PHE A 341 8.26 -30.72 10.36
C PHE A 341 6.88 -31.23 10.80
N VAL A 342 5.81 -30.67 10.23
CA VAL A 342 4.42 -31.07 10.52
C VAL A 342 3.72 -31.34 9.19
N VAL A 343 3.37 -32.60 8.95
CA VAL A 343 2.62 -32.99 7.74
C VAL A 343 1.17 -32.52 7.84
N GLY A 344 0.68 -31.83 6.82
CA GLY A 344 -0.68 -31.33 6.76
C GLY A 344 -0.96 -30.24 7.79
N ALA A 345 -0.01 -29.34 8.01
CA ALA A 345 -0.22 -28.14 8.81
C ALA A 345 -1.37 -27.30 8.21
N ASP A 346 -2.29 -26.85 9.07
CA ASP A 346 -3.45 -26.05 8.68
C ASP A 346 -3.82 -25.02 9.77
N GLY A 347 -2.85 -24.17 10.10
CA GLY A 347 -3.04 -23.06 11.02
C GLY A 347 -4.12 -22.10 10.57
N SER A 348 -4.06 -21.74 9.28
CA SER A 348 -5.02 -20.83 8.67
C SER A 348 -6.44 -21.39 8.71
N GLY A 349 -6.64 -22.68 8.41
CA GLY A 349 -7.97 -23.30 8.43
C GLY A 349 -8.56 -23.41 9.82
N VAL A 350 -7.76 -23.73 10.85
CA VAL A 350 -8.23 -23.74 12.25
C VAL A 350 -8.66 -22.35 12.70
N LEU A 351 -7.86 -21.31 12.39
CA LEU A 351 -8.19 -19.93 12.73
C LEU A 351 -9.47 -19.48 11.99
N ALA A 352 -9.56 -19.71 10.68
CA ALA A 352 -10.73 -19.35 9.88
C ALA A 352 -12.01 -20.08 10.33
N GLY A 353 -11.91 -21.37 10.69
CA GLY A 353 -13.03 -22.16 11.20
C GLY A 353 -13.58 -21.65 12.55
N GLU A 354 -12.79 -20.89 13.30
CA GLU A 354 -13.15 -20.25 14.57
C GLU A 354 -13.50 -18.75 14.38
N GLY A 355 -13.65 -18.30 13.13
CA GLY A 355 -14.09 -16.93 12.81
C GLY A 355 -12.99 -15.88 12.82
N VAL A 356 -11.71 -16.27 12.70
CA VAL A 356 -10.59 -15.34 12.50
C VAL A 356 -10.43 -15.05 11.02
N ASP A 357 -10.32 -13.77 10.65
CA ASP A 357 -9.96 -13.36 9.30
C ASP A 357 -8.49 -13.71 9.05
N VAL A 358 -8.23 -14.63 8.12
CA VAL A 358 -6.87 -15.02 7.74
C VAL A 358 -6.54 -14.53 6.33
N LEU A 359 -5.47 -13.75 6.22
CA LEU A 359 -4.95 -13.21 4.98
C LEU A 359 -3.53 -13.73 4.76
N VAL A 360 -3.23 -14.19 3.54
CA VAL A 360 -1.87 -14.55 3.13
C VAL A 360 -1.40 -13.53 2.09
N LEU A 361 -0.18 -12.99 2.26
CA LEU A 361 0.48 -12.10 1.29
C LEU A 361 1.68 -12.81 0.66
N PRO A 362 1.50 -13.55 -0.45
CA PRO A 362 2.54 -14.37 -1.06
C PRO A 362 3.75 -13.58 -1.55
N GLU A 363 3.60 -12.28 -1.81
CA GLU A 363 4.72 -11.41 -2.19
C GLU A 363 5.82 -11.30 -1.11
N TYR A 364 5.51 -11.66 0.14
CA TYR A 364 6.47 -11.73 1.25
C TYR A 364 7.06 -13.12 1.47
N GLU A 365 6.58 -14.16 0.76
CA GLU A 365 6.99 -15.54 0.99
C GLU A 365 8.51 -15.74 0.82
N LYS A 366 9.09 -15.15 -0.23
CA LYS A 366 10.55 -15.21 -0.46
C LYS A 366 11.34 -14.63 0.71
N ARG A 367 10.88 -13.50 1.28
CA ARG A 367 11.52 -12.84 2.42
C ARG A 367 11.37 -13.68 3.69
N ALA A 368 10.18 -14.25 3.93
CA ALA A 368 9.93 -15.14 5.06
C ALA A 368 10.73 -16.45 5.01
N LYS A 369 10.97 -16.98 3.81
CA LYS A 369 11.78 -18.19 3.59
C LYS A 369 13.29 -17.95 3.72
N ALA A 370 13.78 -16.74 3.46
CA ALA A 370 15.21 -16.43 3.46
C ALA A 370 15.96 -16.88 4.72
N PRO A 371 15.51 -16.60 5.96
CA PRO A 371 16.18 -17.07 7.18
C PRO A 371 16.06 -18.58 7.45
N ASN A 372 15.29 -19.29 6.62
CA ASN A 372 15.00 -20.72 6.72
C ASN A 372 15.59 -21.53 5.56
N GLY A 373 16.39 -20.90 4.68
CA GLY A 373 16.87 -21.53 3.45
C GLY A 373 17.64 -22.84 3.67
N HIS A 374 18.29 -23.02 4.82
CA HIS A 374 18.99 -24.26 5.19
C HIS A 374 18.06 -25.43 5.56
N LEU A 375 16.78 -25.16 5.85
CA LEU A 375 15.76 -26.17 6.19
C LEU A 375 14.91 -26.58 4.99
N LEU A 376 15.06 -25.87 3.87
CA LEU A 376 14.25 -26.05 2.68
C LEU A 376 15.00 -26.93 1.65
N PRO A 377 14.29 -27.82 0.95
CA PRO A 377 14.88 -28.74 -0.02
C PRO A 377 15.42 -28.06 -1.29
#